data_AF-A0A8J7WGB2-F1
#
_entry.id   AF-A0A8J7WGB2-F1
#
_cell.length_a   1.000
_cell.length_b   1.000
_cell.length_c   1.000
_cell.angle_alpha   90.00
_cell.angle_beta   90.00
_cell.angle_gamma   90.00
#
_symmetry.space_group_name_H-M   'P 1'
#
loop_
_entity.id
_entity.type
_entity.pdbx_description
1 polymer ?
#
loop_
_entity_poly.entity_id
_entity_poly.type
_entity_poly.pdbx_seq_one_letter_code
_entity_poly.pdbx_strand_id
1 'polypeptide(L)'
;MPHDMATQKAETLAAYAEMAAEGPLPDTADIDYFLVPTSDEADWRPLADALSREGYDCQYVEDDGAPYLVATLTDQALSAESLWIGEEVATRLALEHGFAPDGWGLEA
;
A
#
# COMPACT_ATOMS: atom_id res chain seq x y z
N MET A 1 0.38 -18.50 9.16
CA MET A 1 1.79 -18.07 9.06
C MET A 1 1.80 -16.58 9.34
N PRO A 2 2.76 -16.05 10.12
CA PRO A 2 2.92 -14.60 10.20
C PRO A 2 3.28 -14.07 8.80
N HIS A 3 2.83 -12.85 8.49
CA HIS A 3 3.20 -12.16 7.24
C HIS A 3 4.71 -11.97 7.16
N ASP A 4 5.30 -12.22 5.99
CA ASP A 4 6.75 -12.14 5.80
C ASP A 4 7.16 -10.76 5.24
N MET A 5 7.41 -9.83 6.16
CA MET A 5 7.85 -8.47 5.83
C MET A 5 9.18 -8.45 5.06
N ALA A 6 10.07 -9.43 5.27
CA ALA A 6 11.37 -9.44 4.61
C ALA A 6 11.24 -9.83 3.13
N THR A 7 10.36 -10.79 2.84
CA THR A 7 10.00 -11.15 1.47
C THR A 7 9.31 -9.97 0.77
N GLN A 8 8.30 -9.38 1.38
CA GLN A 8 7.58 -8.24 0.81
C GLN A 8 8.54 -7.08 0.47
N LYS A 9 9.44 -6.72 1.40
CA LYS A 9 10.48 -5.70 1.14
C LYS A 9 11.33 -6.03 -0.08
N ALA A 10 11.77 -7.28 -0.20
CA ALA A 10 12.59 -7.69 -1.34
C ALA A 10 11.83 -7.55 -2.66
N GLU A 11 10.53 -7.85 -2.66
CA GLU A 11 9.65 -7.68 -3.81
C GLU A 11 9.43 -6.19 -4.17
N THR A 12 9.18 -5.32 -3.20
CA THR A 12 9.07 -3.85 -3.40
C THR A 12 10.32 -3.28 -4.06
N LEU A 13 11.50 -3.65 -3.53
CA LEU A 13 12.78 -3.16 -4.04
C LEU A 13 13.07 -3.70 -5.45
N ALA A 14 12.69 -4.95 -5.74
CA ALA A 14 12.83 -5.54 -7.07
C ALA A 14 11.91 -4.85 -8.08
N ALA A 15 10.63 -4.67 -7.75
CA ALA A 15 9.65 -3.99 -8.60
C ALA A 15 10.08 -2.56 -8.93
N TYR A 16 10.55 -1.80 -7.93
CA TYR A 16 11.09 -0.45 -8.17
C TYR A 16 12.31 -0.49 -9.12
N ALA A 17 13.22 -1.45 -8.94
CA ALA A 17 14.42 -1.56 -9.78
C ALA A 17 14.07 -1.90 -11.23
N GLU A 18 13.04 -2.73 -11.47
CA GLU A 18 12.52 -3.03 -12.79
C GLU A 18 11.91 -1.77 -13.44
N MET A 19 11.05 -1.04 -12.72
CA MET A 19 10.47 0.23 -13.20
C MET A 19 11.53 1.27 -13.55
N ALA A 20 12.55 1.43 -12.69
CA ALA A 20 13.65 2.36 -12.94
C ALA A 20 14.54 1.95 -14.13
N ALA A 21 14.53 0.67 -14.52
CA ALA A 21 15.25 0.18 -15.69
C ALA A 21 14.48 0.42 -17.00
N GLU A 22 13.16 0.54 -16.95
CA GLU A 22 12.31 0.79 -18.13
C GLU A 22 12.39 2.24 -18.62
N GLY A 23 12.70 3.18 -17.74
CA GLY A 23 12.84 4.58 -18.12
C GLY A 23 12.99 5.54 -16.93
N PRO A 24 13.11 6.85 -17.21
CA PRO A 24 13.11 7.85 -16.16
C PRO A 24 11.77 7.83 -15.41
N LEU A 25 11.86 7.75 -14.08
CA LEU A 25 10.73 7.90 -13.17
C LEU A 25 10.55 9.38 -12.77
N PRO A 26 9.33 9.81 -12.40
CA PRO A 26 9.14 11.14 -11.87
C PRO A 26 9.85 11.31 -10.52
N ASP A 27 10.24 12.55 -10.19
CA ASP A 27 10.86 12.87 -8.89
C ASP A 27 9.87 12.70 -7.73
N THR A 28 8.57 12.93 -8.00
CA THR A 28 7.46 12.83 -7.05
C THR A 28 6.29 12.09 -7.68
N ALA A 29 5.59 11.28 -6.90
CA ALA A 29 4.38 10.58 -7.32
C ALA A 29 3.43 10.37 -6.13
N ASP A 30 2.16 10.18 -6.43
CA ASP A 30 1.20 9.65 -5.47
C ASP A 30 1.35 8.13 -5.45
N ILE A 31 1.39 7.54 -4.25
CA ILE A 31 1.61 6.10 -4.07
C ILE A 31 0.36 5.49 -3.45
N ASP A 32 -0.29 4.61 -4.20
CA ASP A 32 -1.45 3.85 -3.75
C ASP A 32 -1.02 2.51 -3.18
N TYR A 33 -1.48 2.19 -1.97
CA TYR A 33 -1.34 0.86 -1.37
C TYR A 33 -2.69 0.17 -1.32
N PHE A 34 -2.77 -1.01 -1.94
CA PHE A 34 -4.00 -1.79 -2.03
C PHE A 34 -4.09 -2.77 -0.87
N LEU A 35 -5.18 -2.71 -0.11
CA LEU A 35 -5.40 -3.52 1.08
C LEU A 35 -6.72 -4.28 0.95
N VAL A 36 -6.63 -5.61 0.94
CA VAL A 36 -7.80 -6.49 0.77
C VAL A 36 -8.25 -7.07 2.11
N PRO A 37 -9.56 -7.18 2.37
CA PRO A 37 -10.06 -7.80 3.59
C PRO A 37 -9.73 -9.29 3.60
N THR A 38 -9.31 -9.80 4.75
CA THR A 38 -9.03 -11.25 4.92
C THR A 38 -10.28 -12.06 5.24
N SER A 39 -11.42 -11.39 5.47
CA SER A 39 -12.74 -11.99 5.70
C SER A 39 -13.85 -11.01 5.40
N ASP A 40 -15.06 -11.50 5.13
CA ASP A 40 -16.26 -10.67 4.87
C ASP A 40 -16.70 -9.83 6.08
N GLU A 41 -16.19 -10.12 7.28
CA GLU A 41 -16.50 -9.38 8.51
C GLU A 41 -15.50 -8.23 8.78
N ALA A 42 -14.45 -8.08 7.96
CA ALA A 42 -13.44 -7.06 8.15
C ALA A 42 -14.03 -5.65 7.92
N ASP A 43 -13.92 -4.80 8.94
CA ASP A 43 -14.36 -3.41 8.86
C ASP A 43 -13.19 -2.52 8.41
N TRP A 44 -13.32 -1.89 7.26
CA TRP A 44 -12.29 -1.00 6.71
C TRP A 44 -12.18 0.33 7.48
N ARG A 45 -13.23 0.75 8.20
CA ARG A 45 -13.28 2.10 8.80
C ARG A 45 -12.23 2.30 9.90
N PRO A 46 -12.03 1.36 10.84
CA PRO A 46 -10.94 1.47 11.81
C PRO A 46 -9.55 1.48 11.17
N LEU A 47 -9.34 0.72 10.10
CA LEU A 47 -8.08 0.72 9.36
C LEU A 47 -7.84 2.06 8.67
N ALA A 48 -8.84 2.59 7.96
CA ALA A 48 -8.76 3.90 7.31
C ALA A 48 -8.51 5.03 8.32
N ASP A 49 -9.15 4.99 9.49
CA ASP A 49 -8.90 5.93 10.57
C ASP A 49 -7.46 5.83 11.11
N ALA A 50 -6.90 4.63 11.26
CA ALA A 50 -5.50 4.44 11.64
C ALA A 50 -4.53 4.96 10.58
N LEU A 51 -4.74 4.61 9.30
CA LEU A 51 -3.94 5.05 8.17
C LEU A 51 -3.99 6.58 8.00
N SER A 52 -5.15 7.21 8.15
CA SER A 52 -5.27 8.67 8.05
C SER A 52 -4.42 9.42 9.08
N ARG A 53 -4.19 8.84 10.28
CA ARG A 53 -3.30 9.42 11.29
C ARG A 53 -1.83 9.34 10.91
N GLU A 54 -1.46 8.36 10.09
CA GLU A 54 -0.13 8.20 9.52
C GLU A 54 0.05 9.03 8.22
N GLY A 55 -1.01 9.72 7.77
CA GLY A 55 -0.95 10.65 6.64
C GLY A 55 -1.48 10.11 5.31
N TYR A 56 -2.17 8.97 5.32
CA TYR A 56 -2.74 8.38 4.11
C TYR A 56 -4.14 8.91 3.83
N ASP A 57 -4.41 9.25 2.57
CA ASP A 57 -5.78 9.44 2.09
C ASP A 57 -6.39 8.07 1.78
N CYS A 58 -7.55 7.77 2.37
CA CYS A 58 -8.15 6.44 2.31
C CYS A 58 -9.44 6.44 1.49
N GLN A 59 -9.55 5.53 0.53
CA GLN A 59 -10.75 5.30 -0.26
C GLN A 59 -11.12 3.82 -0.25
N TYR A 60 -12.33 3.50 0.18
CA TYR A 60 -12.87 2.14 0.09
C TYR A 60 -13.60 1.95 -1.24
N VAL A 61 -13.26 0.87 -1.95
CA VAL A 61 -13.83 0.55 -3.26
C VAL A 61 -14.70 -0.69 -3.13
N GLU A 62 -16.01 -0.48 -3.32
CA GLU A 62 -17.03 -1.53 -3.41
C GLU A 62 -17.33 -1.76 -4.91
N ASP A 63 -16.52 -2.58 -5.58
CA ASP A 63 -16.73 -2.98 -6.97
C ASP A 63 -17.43 -4.37 -7.05
N ASP A 64 -17.90 -4.78 -8.23
CA ASP A 64 -18.49 -6.11 -8.49
C ASP A 64 -17.50 -7.29 -8.24
N GLY A 65 -16.23 -6.97 -7.96
CA GLY A 65 -15.16 -7.88 -7.56
C GLY A 65 -14.98 -8.02 -6.04
N ALA A 66 -13.73 -8.27 -5.62
CA ALA A 66 -13.37 -8.27 -4.19
C ALA A 66 -13.20 -6.81 -3.72
N PRO A 67 -13.88 -6.37 -2.64
CA PRO A 67 -13.73 -5.01 -2.16
C PRO A 67 -12.33 -4.81 -1.56
N TYR A 68 -11.81 -3.59 -1.64
CA TYR A 68 -10.49 -3.24 -1.12
C TYR A 68 -10.45 -1.80 -0.63
N LEU A 69 -9.50 -1.53 0.27
CA LEU A 69 -9.16 -0.20 0.72
C LEU A 69 -7.90 0.26 -0.02
N VAL A 70 -7.97 1.43 -0.65
CA VAL A 70 -6.81 2.15 -1.18
C VAL A 70 -6.34 3.12 -0.10
N ALA A 71 -5.05 3.08 0.21
CA ALA A 71 -4.39 4.04 1.08
C ALA A 71 -3.32 4.78 0.28
N THR A 72 -3.50 6.07 0.08
CA THR A 72 -2.66 6.88 -0.80
C THR A 72 -1.75 7.80 0.02
N LEU A 73 -0.45 7.77 -0.25
CA LEU A 73 0.46 8.84 0.17
C LEU A 73 0.70 9.78 -1.01
N THR A 74 0.27 11.03 -0.89
CA THR A 74 0.37 12.03 -1.96
C THR A 74 1.74 12.72 -1.96
N ASP A 75 2.19 13.20 -3.13
CA ASP A 75 3.39 14.02 -3.32
C ASP A 75 4.67 13.39 -2.72
N GLN A 76 4.81 12.07 -2.77
CA GLN A 76 5.97 11.39 -2.20
C GLN A 76 7.19 11.52 -3.11
N ALA A 77 8.34 11.84 -2.53
CA ALA A 77 9.61 11.73 -3.24
C ALA A 77 9.83 10.26 -3.63
N LEU A 78 9.82 9.96 -4.92
CA LEU A 78 9.76 8.58 -5.39
C LEU A 78 11.14 7.90 -5.27
N SER A 79 11.20 6.86 -4.45
CA SER A 79 12.38 6.03 -4.27
C SER A 79 11.99 4.65 -3.75
N ALA A 80 12.89 3.68 -3.89
CA ALA A 80 12.67 2.34 -3.33
C ALA A 80 12.45 2.37 -1.80
N GLU A 81 13.11 3.31 -1.11
CA GLU A 81 13.02 3.46 0.34
C GLU A 81 11.69 4.09 0.78
N SER A 82 11.25 5.16 0.12
CA SER A 82 9.95 5.79 0.42
C SER A 82 8.79 4.85 0.13
N LEU A 83 8.84 4.10 -0.98
CA LEU A 83 7.87 3.05 -1.30
C LEU A 83 7.79 2.02 -0.17
N TRP A 84 8.93 1.48 0.26
CA TRP A 84 8.96 0.49 1.34
C TRP A 84 8.48 1.05 2.67
N ILE A 85 8.88 2.26 3.05
CA ILE A 85 8.46 2.87 4.32
C ILE A 85 6.94 2.99 4.36
N GLY A 86 6.32 3.47 3.27
CA GLY A 86 4.87 3.57 3.19
C GLY A 86 4.19 2.20 3.15
N GLU A 87 4.74 1.24 2.41
CA GLU A 87 4.18 -0.12 2.34
C GLU A 87 4.25 -0.85 3.68
N GLU A 88 5.35 -0.66 4.42
CA GLU A 88 5.59 -1.29 5.72
C GLU A 88 4.58 -0.81 6.77
N VAL A 89 4.32 0.51 6.81
CA VAL A 89 3.33 1.07 7.73
C VAL A 89 1.92 0.61 7.34
N ALA A 90 1.56 0.71 6.05
CA ALA A 90 0.26 0.29 5.57
C ALA A 90 -0.01 -1.20 5.86
N THR A 91 0.99 -2.06 5.61
CA THR A 91 0.90 -3.50 5.86
C THR A 91 0.70 -3.82 7.33
N ARG A 92 1.47 -3.18 8.23
CA ARG A 92 1.34 -3.44 9.67
C ARG A 92 -0.06 -3.11 10.18
N LEU A 93 -0.58 -1.94 9.81
CA LEU A 93 -1.93 -1.53 10.18
C LEU A 93 -2.97 -2.46 9.55
N ALA A 94 -2.81 -2.81 8.27
CA ALA A 94 -3.72 -3.74 7.60
C ALA A 94 -3.86 -5.05 8.38
N LEU A 95 -2.74 -5.68 8.74
CA LEU A 95 -2.72 -6.94 9.47
C LEU A 95 -3.39 -6.84 10.86
N GLU A 96 -3.22 -5.73 11.57
CA GLU A 96 -3.87 -5.47 12.86
C GLU A 96 -5.39 -5.34 12.75
N HIS A 97 -5.88 -4.92 11.58
CA HIS A 97 -7.29 -4.66 11.30
C HIS A 97 -7.98 -5.73 10.45
N GLY A 98 -7.32 -6.86 10.18
CA GLY A 98 -7.91 -7.98 9.41
C GLY A 98 -7.87 -7.79 7.89
N PHE A 99 -6.91 -7.01 7.40
CA PHE A 99 -6.60 -6.82 5.99
C PHE A 99 -5.23 -7.40 5.65
N ALA A 100 -4.98 -7.63 4.36
CA ALA A 100 -3.69 -8.04 3.82
C ALA A 100 -3.27 -7.06 2.71
N PRO A 101 -1.96 -6.79 2.54
CA PRO A 101 -1.48 -6.01 1.41
C PRO A 101 -1.64 -6.81 0.11
N ASP A 102 -2.01 -6.11 -0.97
CA ASP A 102 -2.16 -6.64 -2.33
C ASP A 102 -1.39 -5.79 -3.34
N GLY A 103 -0.22 -5.32 -2.93
CA GLY A 103 0.68 -4.51 -3.75
C GLY A 103 0.40 -3.01 -3.70
N TRP A 104 1.05 -2.29 -4.61
CA TRP A 104 1.02 -0.84 -4.70
C TRP A 104 1.07 -0.36 -6.16
N GLY A 105 0.67 0.89 -6.38
CA GLY A 105 0.70 1.56 -7.67
C GLY A 105 1.20 3.00 -7.54
N LEU A 106 1.59 3.59 -8.67
CA LEU A 106 1.88 5.01 -8.77
C LEU A 106 0.76 5.69 -9.56
N GLU A 107 0.22 6.78 -9.02
CA GLU A 107 -0.64 7.71 -9.76
C GLU A 107 0.18 8.95 -10.15
N ALA A 108 -0.11 9.50 -11.34
CA ALA A 108 0.67 10.56 -12.00
C ALA A 108 -0.21 11.76 -12.38
#